data_AF-A0AA86MAP5-F1
#
_entry.id   AF-A0AA86MAP5-F1
#
_cell.length_a   1.000
_cell.length_b   1.000
_cell.length_c   1.000
_cell.angle_alpha   90.00
_cell.angle_beta   90.00
_cell.angle_gamma   90.00
#
_symmetry.space_group_name_H-M   'P 1'
#
loop_
_entity.id
_entity.type
_entity.pdbx_description
1 polymer ?
#
loop_
_entity_poly.entity_id
_entity_poly.type
_entity_poly.pdbx_seq_one_letter_code
_entity_poly.pdbx_strand_id
1 'polypeptide(L)'
;MPIVKANWVKKTLGLGLAFFFSALTIYAPFYSEPALAHAEHGDEGGIPAVSLKAKLPAGVSLQVVKSTAYQFAMSTDGQQKIEILGEDKRAFLRFDGNKLFADLNATGWHRSRQPGGGPVPDRLKTKPAPKPNWVLLDQQPGYGWYDPRLLNEEMAHFNLGLRVNGKPLNVRIERREPTPMTGYWRPNLRTENIPEGLNAMVPGLSGNMFMLSRLATAEGDFQVLDTKGQPFLELREDGVWLDSKHPWAKQTELFYTPVADSGWVKVSETGTITYAEPRLDAKPKKASQTGEWAVPVKLKGSDKTSLLEGELKWQRIEEPKP
;
A
#
# COMPACT_ATOMS: atom_id res chain seq x y z
N MET A 1 -1.30 71.98 19.79
CA MET A 1 -2.41 71.15 20.31
C MET A 1 -2.31 69.76 19.70
N PRO A 2 -2.52 68.65 20.43
CA PRO A 2 -1.88 68.21 21.67
C PRO A 2 -1.02 66.93 21.44
N ILE A 3 0.11 66.76 22.15
CA ILE A 3 0.38 65.85 23.30
C ILE A 3 0.74 64.39 22.95
N VAL A 4 2.04 64.12 23.08
CA VAL A 4 2.80 62.96 23.59
C VAL A 4 2.00 61.82 24.27
N LYS A 5 2.36 60.55 24.00
CA LYS A 5 2.73 59.56 25.06
C LYS A 5 3.44 58.32 24.51
N ALA A 6 4.41 57.88 25.31
CA ALA A 6 5.36 56.80 25.07
C ALA A 6 4.86 55.42 25.59
N ASN A 7 5.58 54.40 25.11
CA ASN A 7 5.78 53.04 25.66
C ASN A 7 4.61 52.06 25.59
N TRP A 8 4.86 50.85 25.09
CA TRP A 8 5.19 49.67 25.91
C TRP A 8 5.48 48.45 25.01
N VAL A 9 6.56 47.76 25.34
CA VAL A 9 7.00 46.47 24.80
C VAL A 9 5.97 45.39 25.10
N LYS A 10 5.57 44.60 24.10
CA LYS A 10 5.18 43.20 24.30
C LYS A 10 5.81 42.31 23.22
N LYS A 11 6.74 41.47 23.68
CA LYS A 11 7.20 40.26 23.01
C LYS A 11 6.00 39.36 22.72
N THR A 12 5.91 38.84 21.51
CA THR A 12 5.21 37.58 21.23
C THR A 12 6.16 36.66 20.50
N LEU A 13 6.73 35.73 21.29
CA LEU A 13 7.29 34.48 20.81
C LEU A 13 6.18 33.64 20.17
N GLY A 14 6.55 32.85 19.16
CA GLY A 14 6.03 31.51 18.98
C GLY A 14 4.84 31.34 18.04
N LEU A 15 5.05 31.54 16.74
CA LEU A 15 4.29 30.75 15.76
C LEU A 15 4.99 29.40 15.62
N GLY A 16 4.52 28.44 16.43
CA GLY A 16 4.80 27.03 16.23
C GLY A 16 4.17 26.57 14.92
N LEU A 17 5.02 26.03 14.05
CA LEU A 17 4.65 25.35 12.82
C LEU A 17 3.69 24.19 13.17
N ALA A 18 2.40 24.39 12.95
CA ALA A 18 1.41 23.33 13.03
C ALA A 18 1.50 22.52 11.73
N PHE A 19 2.23 21.40 11.75
CA PHE A 19 2.10 20.39 10.70
C PHE A 19 0.74 19.70 10.88
N PHE A 20 -0.19 20.05 9.99
CA PHE A 20 -1.41 19.29 9.77
C PHE A 20 -1.02 17.92 9.21
N PHE A 21 -1.16 16.87 10.02
CA PHE A 21 -1.23 15.51 9.50
C PHE A 21 -2.64 15.32 8.96
N SER A 22 -2.80 15.33 7.64
CA SER A 22 -4.03 14.87 7.00
C SER A 22 -4.30 13.43 7.44
N ALA A 23 -5.46 13.23 8.06
CA ALA A 23 -5.96 11.93 8.45
C ALA A 23 -6.10 11.04 7.21
N LEU A 24 -5.38 9.92 7.21
CA LEU A 24 -5.68 8.82 6.31
C LEU A 24 -6.92 8.11 6.89
N THR A 25 -8.09 8.42 6.37
CA THR A 25 -9.32 7.70 6.69
C THR A 25 -9.17 6.27 6.14
N ILE A 26 -8.76 5.32 6.99
CA ILE A 26 -8.76 3.90 6.64
C ILE A 26 -10.21 3.42 6.71
N TYR A 27 -11.00 3.70 5.67
CA TYR A 27 -11.97 2.69 5.24
C TYR A 27 -11.12 1.48 4.84
N ALA A 28 -11.42 0.31 5.38
CA ALA A 28 -10.83 -0.92 4.89
C ALA A 28 -11.66 -1.42 3.69
N PRO A 29 -11.30 -1.13 2.43
CA PRO A 29 -11.49 -2.11 1.38
C PRO A 29 -10.43 -3.20 1.60
N PHE A 30 -10.74 -4.42 1.17
CA PHE A 30 -9.72 -5.43 0.95
C PHE A 30 -8.61 -4.82 0.07
N TYR A 31 -7.43 -4.56 0.65
CA TYR A 31 -6.30 -4.07 -0.11
C TYR A 31 -5.60 -5.26 -0.76
N SER A 32 -5.65 -5.26 -2.09
CA SER A 32 -4.55 -5.72 -2.93
C SER A 32 -3.26 -4.99 -2.52
N GLU A 33 -2.17 -5.74 -2.39
CA GLU A 33 -0.84 -5.13 -2.23
C GLU A 33 -0.51 -4.31 -3.49
N PRO A 34 -0.10 -3.04 -3.37
CA PRO A 34 0.54 -2.37 -4.48
C PRO A 34 1.95 -2.94 -4.61
N ALA A 35 2.23 -3.63 -5.72
CA ALA A 35 3.58 -3.93 -6.14
C ALA A 35 4.28 -2.62 -6.56
N LEU A 36 4.83 -1.89 -5.58
CA LEU A 36 5.77 -0.80 -5.85
C LEU A 36 7.18 -1.39 -5.94
N ALA A 37 7.62 -1.63 -7.16
CA ALA A 37 9.02 -1.83 -7.47
C ALA A 37 9.78 -0.51 -7.30
N HIS A 38 10.17 -0.20 -6.06
CA HIS A 38 11.31 0.67 -5.80
C HIS A 38 12.48 -0.25 -5.42
N ALA A 39 13.53 -0.26 -6.25
CA ALA A 39 14.78 -0.94 -5.94
C ALA A 39 15.37 -0.32 -4.67
N GLU A 40 15.24 -1.04 -3.56
CA GLU A 40 15.74 -0.64 -2.25
C GLU A 40 17.23 -1.01 -2.18
N HIS A 41 18.08 -0.02 -1.88
CA HIS A 41 19.44 -0.29 -1.42
C HIS A 41 19.34 -0.96 -0.04
N GLY A 42 19.98 -2.13 0.07
CA GLY A 42 19.95 -3.09 1.18
C GLY A 42 19.61 -2.59 2.57
N ASP A 43 18.44 -3.00 3.07
CA ASP A 43 18.16 -3.13 4.50
C ASP A 43 18.82 -4.45 4.98
N GLU A 44 20.10 -4.42 5.36
CA GLU A 44 20.86 -5.60 5.83
C GLU A 44 20.36 -6.17 7.19
N GLY A 45 19.40 -5.50 7.85
CA GLY A 45 18.87 -5.89 9.17
C GLY A 45 17.51 -6.60 9.16
N GLY A 46 16.87 -6.83 8.01
CA GLY A 46 15.53 -7.41 7.94
C GLY A 46 14.40 -6.46 8.40
N ILE A 47 13.17 -6.74 7.96
CA ILE A 47 12.00 -5.87 8.14
C ILE A 47 11.34 -6.14 9.52
N PRO A 48 11.16 -5.14 10.40
CA PRO A 48 10.51 -5.33 11.68
C PRO A 48 9.01 -5.60 11.49
N ALA A 49 8.50 -6.65 12.15
CA ALA A 49 7.10 -7.05 12.07
C ALA A 49 6.57 -7.54 13.43
N VAL A 50 5.26 -7.44 13.62
CA VAL A 50 4.57 -8.12 14.73
C VAL A 50 4.69 -9.63 14.51
N SER A 51 5.13 -10.36 15.54
CA SER A 51 5.27 -11.81 15.45
C SER A 51 3.94 -12.49 15.12
N LEU A 52 3.94 -13.47 14.21
CA LEU A 52 2.74 -14.25 13.86
C LEU A 52 2.17 -15.01 15.06
N LYS A 53 2.98 -15.22 16.10
CA LYS A 53 2.59 -15.87 17.34
C LYS A 53 2.00 -14.91 18.38
N ALA A 54 2.01 -13.59 18.10
CA ALA A 54 1.47 -12.60 19.02
C ALA A 54 -0.06 -12.78 19.16
N LYS A 55 -0.53 -12.88 20.40
CA LYS A 55 -1.95 -12.98 20.71
C LYS A 55 -2.45 -11.60 21.16
N LEU A 56 -3.15 -10.92 20.26
CA LEU A 56 -3.84 -9.68 20.58
C LEU A 56 -5.26 -9.98 21.10
N PRO A 57 -5.84 -9.13 21.96
CA PRO A 57 -7.23 -9.22 22.34
C PRO A 57 -8.16 -9.12 21.11
N ALA A 58 -9.35 -9.70 21.21
CA ALA A 58 -10.40 -9.49 20.20
C ALA A 58 -10.68 -7.98 20.05
N GLY A 59 -10.92 -7.55 18.82
CA GLY A 59 -11.16 -6.15 18.51
C GLY A 59 -9.92 -5.28 18.39
N VAL A 60 -8.71 -5.82 18.59
CA VAL A 60 -7.45 -5.06 18.53
C VAL A 60 -6.58 -5.55 17.37
N SER A 61 -6.10 -4.64 16.52
CA SER A 61 -5.09 -4.91 15.52
C SER A 61 -3.81 -4.11 15.81
N LEU A 62 -2.66 -4.69 15.50
CA LEU A 62 -1.35 -4.03 15.59
C LEU A 62 -0.50 -4.50 14.42
N GLN A 63 0.11 -3.55 13.71
CA GLN A 63 1.03 -3.82 12.62
C GLN A 63 2.23 -2.88 12.69
N VAL A 64 3.32 -3.26 12.04
CA VAL A 64 4.40 -2.35 11.69
C VAL A 64 4.21 -2.00 10.22
N VAL A 65 4.21 -0.71 9.90
CA VAL A 65 4.06 -0.21 8.52
C VAL A 65 5.25 0.69 8.19
N LYS A 66 5.67 0.68 6.93
CA LYS A 66 6.72 1.59 6.40
C LYS A 66 6.04 2.77 5.71
N SER A 67 6.33 3.98 6.17
CA SER A 67 5.99 5.22 5.44
C SER A 67 7.29 5.91 5.04
N THR A 68 7.62 7.05 5.62
CA THR A 68 8.99 7.63 5.58
C THR A 68 9.96 6.87 6.48
N ALA A 69 9.45 6.18 7.51
CA ALA A 69 10.17 5.26 8.38
C ALA A 69 9.21 4.19 8.92
N TYR A 70 9.74 3.16 9.58
CA TYR A 70 8.92 2.18 10.28
C TYR A 70 8.18 2.80 11.46
N GLN A 71 6.89 2.51 11.55
CA GLN A 71 6.01 2.93 12.65
C GLN A 71 5.06 1.81 13.02
N PHE A 72 4.56 1.82 14.26
CA PHE A 72 3.41 1.01 14.61
C PHE A 72 2.13 1.65 14.11
N ALA A 73 1.15 0.83 13.76
CA ALA A 73 -0.24 1.22 13.55
C ALA A 73 -1.12 0.28 14.37
N MET A 74 -1.95 0.84 15.26
CA MET A 74 -2.90 0.09 16.08
C MET A 74 -4.32 0.55 15.76
N SER A 75 -5.27 -0.39 15.73
CA SER A 75 -6.70 -0.08 15.76
C SER A 75 -7.44 -0.90 16.80
N THR A 76 -8.58 -0.38 17.25
CA THR A 76 -9.45 -0.96 18.28
C THR A 76 -10.93 -0.80 17.91
N ASP A 77 -11.77 -1.76 18.29
CA ASP A 77 -13.23 -1.64 18.26
C ASP A 77 -13.81 -0.84 19.44
N GLY A 78 -12.94 -0.39 20.35
CA GLY A 78 -13.27 0.41 21.53
C GLY A 78 -13.79 -0.39 22.73
N GLN A 79 -13.85 -1.72 22.66
CA GLN A 79 -14.31 -2.56 23.78
C GLN A 79 -13.22 -2.72 24.86
N GLN A 80 -11.96 -2.56 24.49
CA GLN A 80 -10.81 -2.72 25.37
C GLN A 80 -10.14 -1.37 25.63
N LYS A 81 -9.77 -1.13 26.89
CA LYS A 81 -8.86 -0.05 27.26
C LYS A 81 -7.42 -0.52 27.08
N ILE A 82 -6.65 0.15 26.23
CA ILE A 82 -5.28 -0.26 25.87
C ILE A 82 -4.32 0.86 26.18
N GLU A 83 -3.33 0.61 27.03
CA GLU A 83 -2.22 1.52 27.30
C GLU A 83 -0.94 1.01 26.65
N ILE A 84 -0.23 1.88 25.94
CA ILE A 84 1.04 1.55 25.29
C ILE A 84 2.18 2.04 26.18
N LEU A 85 3.11 1.14 26.52
CA LEU A 85 4.20 1.41 27.44
C LEU A 85 5.49 1.78 26.69
N GLY A 86 6.15 2.82 27.17
CA GLY A 86 7.50 3.19 26.73
C GLY A 86 8.56 2.23 27.28
N GLU A 87 9.82 2.47 26.91
CA GLU A 87 10.97 1.75 27.45
C GLU A 87 11.06 1.83 28.98
N ASP A 88 10.69 2.98 29.54
CA ASP A 88 10.61 3.25 30.99
C ASP A 88 9.41 2.58 31.68
N LYS A 89 8.64 1.75 30.96
CA LYS A 89 7.41 1.07 31.40
C LYS A 89 6.27 2.01 31.79
N ARG A 90 6.39 3.32 31.51
CA ARG A 90 5.29 4.28 31.68
C ARG A 90 4.39 4.25 30.46
N ALA A 91 3.08 4.25 30.70
CA ALA A 91 2.11 4.41 29.62
C ALA A 91 2.23 5.82 29.03
N PHE A 92 2.33 5.93 27.71
CA PHE A 92 2.41 7.23 27.02
C PHE A 92 1.28 7.48 26.03
N LEU A 93 0.65 6.42 25.52
CA LEU A 93 -0.58 6.47 24.74
C LEU A 93 -1.63 5.56 25.38
N ARG A 94 -2.90 5.93 25.21
CA ARG A 94 -4.03 5.17 25.74
C ARG A 94 -5.26 5.27 24.85
N PHE A 95 -5.73 4.12 24.37
CA PHE A 95 -7.05 3.97 23.78
C PHE A 95 -8.06 3.67 24.89
N ASP A 96 -9.16 4.43 24.93
CA ASP A 96 -10.26 4.26 25.90
C ASP A 96 -11.58 4.55 25.17
N GLY A 97 -12.30 3.50 24.78
CA GLY A 97 -13.42 3.60 23.83
C GLY A 97 -12.94 4.03 22.44
N ASN A 98 -13.59 5.03 21.86
CA ASN A 98 -13.21 5.64 20.57
C ASN A 98 -12.24 6.82 20.72
N LYS A 99 -11.63 7.00 21.90
CA LYS A 99 -10.77 8.14 22.21
C LYS A 99 -9.33 7.71 22.40
N LEU A 100 -8.42 8.52 21.87
CA LEU A 100 -6.99 8.39 22.09
C LEU A 100 -6.49 9.49 23.01
N PHE A 101 -5.77 9.10 24.05
CA PHE A 101 -5.09 10.01 24.98
C PHE A 101 -3.57 9.82 24.91
N ALA A 102 -2.82 10.91 25.12
CA ALA A 102 -1.39 10.85 25.38
C ALA A 102 -1.03 11.45 26.73
N ASP A 103 -0.02 10.86 27.39
CA ASP A 103 0.61 11.46 28.56
C ASP A 103 1.76 12.37 28.11
N LEU A 104 1.51 13.69 28.11
CA LEU A 104 2.50 14.68 27.69
C LEU A 104 3.73 14.75 28.62
N ASN A 105 3.66 14.09 29.79
CA ASN A 105 4.75 13.95 30.75
C ASN A 105 5.44 12.58 30.67
N ALA A 106 5.05 11.69 29.76
CA ALA A 106 5.75 10.43 29.51
C ALA A 106 6.86 10.62 28.47
N THR A 107 8.04 10.04 28.73
CA THR A 107 9.18 10.11 27.80
C THR A 107 8.86 9.44 26.45
N GLY A 108 8.09 8.35 26.49
CA GLY A 108 7.61 7.62 25.30
C GLY A 108 6.82 8.51 24.33
N TRP A 109 6.01 9.45 24.82
CA TRP A 109 5.25 10.37 23.96
C TRP A 109 6.16 11.27 23.13
N HIS A 110 7.24 11.80 23.72
CA HIS A 110 8.17 12.66 22.99
C HIS A 110 8.98 11.87 21.97
N ARG A 111 9.38 10.65 22.33
CA ARG A 111 10.08 9.74 21.42
C ARG A 111 9.21 9.34 20.23
N SER A 112 7.91 9.15 20.43
CA SER A 112 7.05 8.56 19.41
C SER A 112 6.63 9.48 18.25
N ARG A 113 7.03 10.76 18.30
CA ARG A 113 6.56 11.78 17.37
C ARG A 113 7.39 11.94 16.10
N GLN A 114 8.57 11.33 16.05
CA GLN A 114 9.45 11.42 14.88
C GLN A 114 10.26 10.13 14.69
N PRO A 115 10.63 9.79 13.44
CA PRO A 115 11.55 8.70 13.16
C PRO A 115 12.82 8.79 14.02
N GLY A 116 13.31 7.66 14.52
CA GLY A 116 14.54 7.60 15.33
C GLY A 116 14.41 8.05 16.78
N GLY A 117 13.30 8.69 17.16
CA GLY A 117 13.03 9.12 18.53
C GLY A 117 13.26 10.60 18.75
N GLY A 118 12.19 11.31 19.10
CA GLY A 118 12.27 12.73 19.42
C GLY A 118 12.98 13.08 20.72
N PRO A 119 13.47 14.34 20.83
CA PRO A 119 14.16 14.80 22.03
C PRO A 119 13.20 14.80 23.22
N VAL A 120 13.68 14.25 24.34
CA VAL A 120 12.93 14.23 25.61
C VAL A 120 13.27 15.51 26.39
N PRO A 121 12.27 16.34 26.77
CA PRO A 121 12.50 17.55 27.55
C PRO A 121 13.23 17.27 28.88
N ASP A 122 14.16 18.14 29.28
CA ASP A 122 14.98 17.92 30.48
C ASP A 122 14.15 17.82 31.77
N ARG A 123 13.02 18.53 31.85
CA ARG A 123 12.06 18.43 32.96
C ARG A 123 11.48 17.01 33.17
N LEU A 124 11.60 16.13 32.17
CA LEU A 124 11.14 14.73 32.27
C LEU A 124 12.27 13.77 32.68
N LYS A 125 13.52 14.24 32.72
CA LYS A 125 14.70 13.46 33.15
C LYS A 125 14.93 13.56 34.66
N THR A 126 14.26 14.50 35.34
CA THR A 126 14.38 14.74 36.79
C THR A 126 13.64 13.70 37.62
N LYS A 127 14.14 13.41 38.84
CA LYS A 127 13.45 12.57 39.84
C LYS A 127 12.87 13.45 40.97
N PRO A 128 11.65 13.15 41.46
CA PRO A 128 10.73 12.11 41.00
C PRO A 128 10.12 12.45 39.63
N ALA A 129 9.68 11.42 38.90
CA ALA A 129 9.03 11.60 37.61
C ALA A 129 7.73 12.44 37.77
N PRO A 130 7.44 13.38 36.86
CA PRO A 130 6.25 14.21 36.95
C PRO A 130 4.98 13.37 36.82
N LYS A 131 3.91 13.81 37.50
CA LYS A 131 2.58 13.18 37.42
C LYS A 131 2.08 13.08 35.97
N PRO A 132 1.30 12.03 35.61
CA PRO A 132 0.71 11.93 34.28
C PRO A 132 -0.12 13.15 33.89
N ASN A 133 0.02 13.60 32.65
CA ASN A 133 -0.77 14.65 32.04
C ASN A 133 -1.48 14.10 30.80
N TRP A 134 -2.59 13.40 31.02
CA TRP A 134 -3.39 12.78 29.98
C TRP A 134 -4.20 13.83 29.22
N VAL A 135 -3.92 13.97 27.93
CA VAL A 135 -4.61 14.90 27.03
C VAL A 135 -5.26 14.09 25.91
N LEU A 136 -6.51 14.43 25.57
CA LEU A 136 -7.21 13.87 24.42
C LEU A 136 -6.48 14.33 23.15
N LEU A 137 -5.99 13.38 22.36
CA LEU A 137 -5.37 13.65 21.06
C LEU A 137 -6.39 13.57 19.94
N ASP A 138 -7.24 12.55 19.97
CA ASP A 138 -8.09 12.22 18.84
C ASP A 138 -9.33 11.39 19.22
N GLN A 139 -10.30 11.35 18.30
CA GLN A 139 -11.53 10.57 18.39
C GLN A 139 -11.65 9.63 17.17
N GLN A 140 -10.70 8.71 17.03
CA GLN A 140 -10.70 7.71 15.98
C GLN A 140 -10.28 6.33 16.52
N PRO A 141 -10.75 5.23 15.88
CA PRO A 141 -10.49 3.87 16.33
C PRO A 141 -9.06 3.38 16.07
N GLY A 142 -8.14 4.23 15.60
CA GLY A 142 -6.76 3.82 15.35
C GLY A 142 -5.76 4.96 15.38
N TYR A 143 -4.48 4.62 15.57
CA TYR A 143 -3.38 5.59 15.62
C TYR A 143 -2.06 4.94 15.25
N GLY A 144 -1.19 5.71 14.58
CA GLY A 144 0.17 5.33 14.27
C GLY A 144 1.19 6.12 15.08
N TRP A 145 2.30 5.48 15.47
CA TRP A 145 3.38 6.15 16.20
C TRP A 145 4.75 5.54 15.87
N TYR A 146 5.80 6.37 15.94
CA TYR A 146 7.16 5.91 15.76
C TYR A 146 7.69 5.24 17.05
N ASP A 147 8.55 4.24 16.89
CA ASP A 147 9.29 3.65 17.99
C ASP A 147 10.75 3.50 17.56
N PRO A 148 11.72 4.11 18.27
CA PRO A 148 13.13 4.10 17.87
C PRO A 148 13.69 2.68 17.67
N ARG A 149 13.13 1.70 18.38
CA ARG A 149 13.56 0.30 18.31
C ARG A 149 13.26 -0.33 16.95
N LEU A 150 12.28 0.18 16.20
CA LEU A 150 11.98 -0.26 14.83
C LEU A 150 13.08 0.12 13.82
N LEU A 151 13.97 1.05 14.16
CA LEU A 151 15.10 1.45 13.32
C LEU A 151 16.43 0.89 13.82
N ASN A 152 16.44 0.19 14.96
CA ASN A 152 17.65 -0.47 15.45
C ASN A 152 17.80 -1.82 14.74
N GLU A 153 18.64 -1.88 13.71
CA GLU A 153 18.86 -3.07 12.87
C GLU A 153 19.53 -4.21 13.65
N GLU A 154 20.42 -3.89 14.59
CA GLU A 154 21.06 -4.85 15.50
C GLU A 154 20.06 -5.55 16.43
N MET A 155 18.87 -4.97 16.60
CA MET A 155 17.83 -5.53 17.46
C MET A 155 16.97 -6.54 16.70
N ALA A 156 17.41 -7.80 16.70
CA ALA A 156 16.68 -8.91 16.07
C ALA A 156 15.22 -9.03 16.56
N HIS A 157 14.95 -8.66 17.81
CA HIS A 157 13.61 -8.64 18.37
C HIS A 157 13.49 -7.79 19.63
N PHE A 158 12.26 -7.37 19.94
CA PHE A 158 11.92 -6.77 21.23
C PHE A 158 10.46 -7.03 21.62
N ASN A 159 10.11 -6.69 22.86
CA ASN A 159 8.73 -6.73 23.31
C ASN A 159 8.17 -5.30 23.40
N LEU A 160 7.09 -5.04 22.68
CA LEU A 160 6.23 -3.88 22.91
C LEU A 160 5.35 -4.17 24.14
N GLY A 161 5.50 -3.37 25.18
CA GLY A 161 4.69 -3.51 26.39
C GLY A 161 3.35 -2.79 26.23
N LEU A 162 2.28 -3.50 26.54
CA LEU A 162 0.92 -2.98 26.59
C LEU A 162 0.28 -3.27 27.96
N ARG A 163 -0.78 -2.54 28.30
CA ARG A 163 -1.75 -2.96 29.31
C ARG A 163 -3.14 -2.98 28.71
N VAL A 164 -3.83 -4.10 28.82
CA VAL A 164 -5.20 -4.30 28.33
C VAL A 164 -6.11 -4.43 29.54
N ASN A 165 -7.00 -3.46 29.76
CA ASN A 165 -7.83 -3.35 30.96
C ASN A 165 -7.00 -3.51 32.25
N GLY A 166 -5.82 -2.87 32.28
CA GLY A 166 -4.89 -2.93 33.41
C GLY A 166 -4.03 -4.20 33.49
N LYS A 167 -4.28 -5.24 32.68
CA LYS A 167 -3.48 -6.47 32.65
C LYS A 167 -2.29 -6.32 31.70
N PRO A 168 -1.07 -6.70 32.09
CA PRO A 168 0.10 -6.59 31.21
C PRO A 168 0.00 -7.55 30.02
N LEU A 169 0.38 -7.06 28.84
CA LEU A 169 0.52 -7.83 27.61
C LEU A 169 1.83 -7.43 26.93
N ASN A 170 2.67 -8.39 26.56
CA ASN A 170 3.87 -8.14 25.77
C ASN A 170 3.64 -8.66 24.34
N VAL A 171 3.80 -7.79 23.36
CA VAL A 171 3.71 -8.14 21.94
C VAL A 171 5.12 -8.25 21.38
N ARG A 172 5.48 -9.44 20.91
CA ARG A 172 6.78 -9.73 20.31
C ARG A 172 6.85 -9.05 18.93
N ILE A 173 7.87 -8.23 18.77
CA ILE A 173 8.30 -7.65 17.49
C ILE A 173 9.58 -8.37 17.10
N GLU A 174 9.64 -8.84 15.87
CA GLU A 174 10.78 -9.58 15.33
C GLU A 174 11.15 -9.00 13.97
N ARG A 175 12.45 -8.92 13.70
CA ARG A 175 12.94 -8.62 12.35
C ARG A 175 12.87 -9.90 11.54
N ARG A 176 12.22 -9.80 10.39
CA ARG A 176 12.13 -10.89 9.43
C ARG A 176 12.96 -10.50 8.23
N GLU A 177 13.90 -11.36 7.90
CA GLU A 177 14.55 -11.25 6.60
C GLU A 177 13.46 -11.22 5.53
N PRO A 178 13.45 -10.22 4.63
CA PRO A 178 12.59 -10.30 3.48
C PRO A 178 12.90 -11.63 2.78
N THR A 179 11.86 -12.39 2.44
CA THR A 179 12.08 -13.60 1.67
C THR A 179 12.73 -13.16 0.36
N PRO A 180 13.97 -13.62 0.05
CA PRO A 180 14.65 -13.17 -1.14
C PRO A 180 13.76 -13.45 -2.35
N MET A 181 13.55 -12.45 -3.19
CA MET A 181 12.88 -12.67 -4.45
C MET A 181 13.79 -13.53 -5.31
N THR A 182 13.50 -14.83 -5.39
CA THR A 182 14.33 -15.80 -6.13
C THR A 182 14.11 -15.73 -7.64
N GLY A 183 13.07 -15.02 -8.07
CA GLY A 183 12.69 -14.87 -9.47
C GLY A 183 11.30 -14.28 -9.63
N TYR A 184 10.87 -14.18 -10.89
CA TYR A 184 9.54 -13.69 -11.26
C TYR A 184 9.02 -14.42 -12.51
N TRP A 185 7.70 -14.48 -12.66
CA TRP A 185 7.08 -14.94 -13.90
C TRP A 185 7.14 -13.82 -14.94
N ARG A 186 7.83 -14.08 -16.05
CA ARG A 186 7.97 -13.19 -17.18
C ARG A 186 7.02 -13.60 -18.30
N PRO A 187 6.05 -12.75 -18.68
CA PRO A 187 5.25 -12.99 -19.87
C PRO A 187 6.04 -12.58 -21.12
N ASN A 188 6.07 -13.46 -22.12
CA ASN A 188 6.65 -13.17 -23.42
C ASN A 188 5.59 -13.43 -24.49
N LEU A 189 5.25 -12.39 -25.27
CA LEU A 189 4.44 -12.56 -26.48
C LEU A 189 5.31 -13.27 -27.53
N ARG A 190 4.81 -14.38 -28.10
CA ARG A 190 5.52 -15.16 -29.13
C ARG A 190 4.90 -15.01 -30.52
N THR A 191 3.63 -14.62 -30.63
CA THR A 191 2.94 -14.54 -31.92
C THR A 191 3.65 -13.60 -32.89
N GLU A 192 4.02 -14.16 -34.04
CA GLU A 192 4.52 -13.40 -35.20
C GLU A 192 3.36 -12.90 -36.10
N ASN A 193 2.19 -13.53 -36.01
CA ASN A 193 1.02 -13.26 -36.84
C ASN A 193 -0.02 -12.36 -36.14
N ILE A 194 0.39 -11.15 -35.76
CA ILE A 194 -0.56 -10.13 -35.27
C ILE A 194 -1.41 -9.66 -36.47
N PRO A 195 -2.75 -9.54 -36.34
CA PRO A 195 -3.60 -9.01 -37.40
C PRO A 195 -3.11 -7.65 -37.92
N GLU A 196 -3.21 -7.44 -39.23
CA GLU A 196 -2.85 -6.16 -39.85
C GLU A 196 -3.66 -5.01 -39.24
N GLY A 197 -2.97 -3.90 -38.92
CA GLY A 197 -3.59 -2.77 -38.24
C GLY A 197 -3.73 -2.92 -36.71
N LEU A 198 -3.24 -4.02 -36.12
CA LEU A 198 -3.15 -4.20 -34.67
C LEU A 198 -1.69 -4.29 -34.24
N ASN A 199 -1.36 -3.72 -33.09
CA ASN A 199 -0.10 -3.93 -32.39
C ASN A 199 -0.38 -4.49 -30.99
N ALA A 200 0.49 -5.37 -30.51
CA ALA A 200 0.38 -6.01 -29.21
C ALA A 200 1.75 -6.09 -28.53
N MET A 201 1.80 -5.82 -27.23
CA MET A 201 3.03 -5.98 -26.45
C MET A 201 2.74 -6.31 -24.98
N VAL A 202 3.71 -6.95 -24.33
CA VAL A 202 3.74 -7.13 -22.88
C VAL A 202 4.71 -6.09 -22.30
N PRO A 203 4.23 -5.01 -21.66
CA PRO A 203 5.11 -4.05 -21.02
C PRO A 203 5.70 -4.60 -19.72
N GLY A 204 6.96 -4.24 -19.44
CA GLY A 204 7.66 -4.59 -18.20
C GLY A 204 8.32 -5.97 -18.20
N LEU A 205 8.94 -6.32 -17.08
CA LEU A 205 9.65 -7.60 -16.91
C LEU A 205 8.78 -8.69 -16.29
N SER A 206 7.72 -8.30 -15.56
CA SER A 206 6.83 -9.20 -14.83
C SER A 206 5.44 -8.58 -14.69
N GLY A 207 4.47 -9.40 -14.24
CA GLY A 207 3.08 -8.96 -14.04
C GLY A 207 2.14 -9.51 -15.10
N ASN A 208 0.96 -8.89 -15.18
CA ASN A 208 -0.13 -9.28 -16.08
C ASN A 208 -0.51 -8.15 -17.04
N MET A 209 0.31 -7.11 -17.16
CA MET A 209 0.01 -5.99 -18.05
C MET A 209 0.13 -6.43 -19.52
N PHE A 210 -0.87 -6.07 -20.32
CA PHE A 210 -0.90 -6.29 -21.75
C PHE A 210 -1.34 -5.01 -22.45
N MET A 211 -0.64 -4.63 -23.50
CA MET A 211 -0.91 -3.43 -24.27
C MET A 211 -1.35 -3.80 -25.68
N LEU A 212 -2.43 -3.16 -26.12
CA LEU A 212 -2.95 -3.26 -27.47
C LEU A 212 -3.09 -1.87 -28.08
N SER A 213 -2.78 -1.75 -29.35
CA SER A 213 -2.94 -0.51 -30.11
C SER A 213 -3.54 -0.80 -31.49
N ARG A 214 -4.68 -0.19 -31.77
CA ARG A 214 -5.24 -0.10 -33.12
C ARG A 214 -4.45 0.97 -33.89
N LEU A 215 -3.80 0.54 -34.96
CA LEU A 215 -3.03 1.41 -35.84
C LEU A 215 -3.97 2.17 -36.78
N ALA A 216 -3.51 3.31 -37.30
CA ALA A 216 -4.24 4.10 -38.28
C ALA A 216 -4.53 3.34 -39.59
N THR A 217 -3.75 2.30 -39.89
CA THR A 217 -3.91 1.43 -41.06
C THR A 217 -4.96 0.33 -40.89
N ALA A 218 -5.60 0.22 -39.72
CA ALA A 218 -6.59 -0.82 -39.47
C ALA A 218 -7.84 -0.66 -40.35
N GLU A 219 -8.25 -1.76 -41.01
CA GLU A 219 -9.45 -1.81 -41.86
C GLU A 219 -10.77 -1.76 -41.07
N GLY A 220 -10.72 -1.85 -39.73
CA GLY A 220 -11.90 -1.80 -38.88
C GLY A 220 -11.59 -1.76 -37.39
N ASP A 221 -12.62 -2.01 -36.59
CA ASP A 221 -12.53 -2.10 -35.14
C ASP A 221 -12.14 -3.52 -34.71
N PHE A 222 -11.33 -3.63 -33.66
CA PHE A 222 -10.95 -4.91 -33.07
C PHE A 222 -11.72 -5.19 -31.78
N GLN A 223 -12.13 -6.44 -31.60
CA GLN A 223 -12.70 -6.97 -30.36
C GLN A 223 -11.71 -7.89 -29.68
N VAL A 224 -11.48 -7.67 -28.38
CA VAL A 224 -10.76 -8.61 -27.51
C VAL A 224 -11.79 -9.47 -26.81
N LEU A 225 -11.65 -10.78 -26.95
CA LEU A 225 -12.62 -11.75 -26.44
C LEU A 225 -12.13 -12.34 -25.12
N ASP A 226 -13.04 -12.82 -24.28
CA ASP A 226 -12.75 -13.57 -23.06
C ASP A 226 -12.48 -15.07 -23.36
N THR A 227 -12.45 -15.94 -22.35
CA THR A 227 -12.27 -17.40 -22.55
C THR A 227 -13.50 -18.12 -23.12
N LYS A 228 -14.65 -17.46 -23.19
CA LYS A 228 -15.90 -17.95 -23.78
C LYS A 228 -16.18 -17.35 -25.15
N GLY A 229 -15.27 -16.53 -25.68
CA GLY A 229 -15.44 -15.84 -26.96
C GLY A 229 -16.32 -14.59 -26.88
N GLN A 230 -16.63 -14.08 -25.69
CA GLN A 230 -17.42 -12.86 -25.50
C GLN A 230 -16.52 -11.63 -25.55
N PRO A 231 -16.86 -10.59 -26.32
CA PRO A 231 -16.07 -9.37 -26.36
C PRO A 231 -16.19 -8.60 -25.05
N PHE A 232 -15.06 -8.14 -24.51
CA PHE A 232 -15.05 -7.28 -23.32
C PHE A 232 -14.32 -5.95 -23.56
N LEU A 233 -13.40 -5.89 -24.54
CA LEU A 233 -12.79 -4.65 -25.02
C LEU A 233 -13.04 -4.49 -26.53
N GLU A 234 -13.24 -3.25 -26.95
CA GLU A 234 -13.30 -2.83 -28.34
C GLU A 234 -12.28 -1.71 -28.60
N LEU A 235 -11.33 -1.95 -29.50
CA LEU A 235 -10.42 -0.93 -30.01
C LEU A 235 -11.04 -0.36 -31.28
N ARG A 236 -11.54 0.87 -31.18
CA ARG A 236 -12.23 1.58 -32.25
C ARG A 236 -11.36 2.71 -32.79
N GLU A 237 -11.76 3.29 -33.91
CA GLU A 237 -11.12 4.50 -34.45
C GLU A 237 -11.16 5.66 -33.46
N ASP A 238 -12.25 5.80 -32.70
CA ASP A 238 -12.46 6.91 -31.77
C ASP A 238 -11.89 6.67 -30.37
N GLY A 239 -11.35 5.49 -30.07
CA GLY A 239 -10.79 5.15 -28.76
C GLY A 239 -10.94 3.70 -28.38
N VAL A 240 -10.67 3.38 -27.11
CA VAL A 240 -10.91 2.04 -26.55
C VAL A 240 -12.13 2.06 -25.65
N TRP A 241 -12.97 1.04 -25.80
CA TRP A 241 -14.21 0.86 -25.07
C TRP A 241 -14.18 -0.46 -24.30
N LEU A 242 -14.69 -0.45 -23.07
CA LEU A 242 -14.82 -1.61 -22.18
C LEU A 242 -16.30 -1.88 -21.93
N ASP A 243 -16.73 -3.13 -22.01
CA ASP A 243 -18.07 -3.52 -21.52
C ASP A 243 -18.04 -3.57 -20.00
N SER A 244 -18.59 -2.55 -19.32
CA SER A 244 -18.60 -2.46 -17.86
C SER A 244 -19.50 -3.50 -17.18
N LYS A 245 -20.39 -4.17 -17.94
CA LYS A 245 -21.20 -5.28 -17.43
C LYS A 245 -20.49 -6.63 -17.56
N HIS A 246 -19.42 -6.70 -18.34
CA HIS A 246 -18.68 -7.94 -18.53
C HIS A 246 -18.00 -8.38 -17.22
N PRO A 247 -18.00 -9.68 -16.85
CA PRO A 247 -17.37 -10.16 -15.62
C PRO A 247 -15.90 -9.78 -15.45
N TRP A 248 -15.19 -9.57 -16.57
CA TRP A 248 -13.78 -9.17 -16.57
C TRP A 248 -13.55 -7.68 -16.37
N ALA A 249 -14.58 -6.83 -16.41
CA ALA A 249 -14.39 -5.37 -16.29
C ALA A 249 -13.63 -4.97 -15.02
N LYS A 250 -13.85 -5.68 -13.91
CA LYS A 250 -13.14 -5.46 -12.63
C LYS A 250 -11.74 -6.05 -12.55
N GLN A 251 -11.38 -6.95 -13.47
CA GLN A 251 -10.09 -7.66 -13.50
C GLN A 251 -9.08 -6.95 -14.41
N THR A 252 -9.54 -6.05 -15.28
CA THR A 252 -8.67 -5.31 -16.22
C THR A 252 -7.86 -4.19 -15.57
N GLU A 253 -8.11 -3.86 -14.30
CA GLU A 253 -7.49 -2.76 -13.56
C GLU A 253 -7.56 -1.39 -14.26
N LEU A 254 -8.44 -1.26 -15.25
CA LEU A 254 -8.70 0.02 -15.90
C LEU A 254 -9.50 0.91 -14.96
N PHE A 255 -9.02 2.14 -14.77
CA PHE A 255 -9.77 3.16 -14.05
C PHE A 255 -10.93 3.64 -14.92
N TYR A 256 -12.15 3.22 -14.60
CA TYR A 256 -13.37 3.77 -15.17
C TYR A 256 -14.34 4.12 -14.05
N THR A 257 -15.17 5.13 -14.27
CA THR A 257 -16.28 5.45 -13.37
C THR A 257 -17.54 4.81 -13.94
N PRO A 258 -18.07 3.73 -13.36
CA PRO A 258 -19.31 3.14 -13.83
C PRO A 258 -20.46 4.12 -13.57
N VAL A 259 -21.17 4.53 -14.62
CA VAL A 259 -22.46 5.21 -14.50
C VAL A 259 -23.56 4.14 -14.41
N ALA A 260 -24.63 4.35 -13.64
CA ALA A 260 -25.73 3.38 -13.56
C ALA A 260 -26.25 3.02 -14.97
N ASP A 261 -26.53 1.74 -15.20
CA ASP A 261 -26.93 1.12 -16.48
C ASP A 261 -25.89 1.06 -17.62
N SER A 262 -24.64 1.48 -17.39
CA SER A 262 -23.62 1.56 -18.45
C SER A 262 -23.24 0.20 -19.06
N GLY A 263 -23.32 0.11 -20.40
CA GLY A 263 -22.84 -1.00 -21.24
C GLY A 263 -21.39 -0.77 -21.68
N TRP A 264 -21.16 -0.44 -22.94
CA TRP A 264 -19.83 -0.05 -23.42
C TRP A 264 -19.46 1.36 -22.93
N VAL A 265 -18.36 1.48 -22.19
CA VAL A 265 -17.82 2.73 -21.65
C VAL A 265 -16.45 2.99 -22.24
N LYS A 266 -16.20 4.23 -22.67
CA LYS A 266 -14.90 4.63 -23.19
C LYS A 266 -13.86 4.70 -22.07
N VAL A 267 -12.74 4.02 -22.25
CA VAL A 267 -11.63 3.91 -21.28
C VAL A 267 -10.31 4.49 -21.81
N SER A 268 -10.24 4.83 -23.10
CA SER A 268 -9.13 5.55 -23.70
C SER A 268 -9.64 6.43 -24.85
N GLU A 269 -9.14 7.67 -24.92
CA GLU A 269 -9.35 8.59 -26.05
C GLU A 269 -8.48 8.24 -27.27
N THR A 270 -7.55 7.30 -27.11
CA THR A 270 -6.68 6.83 -28.20
C THR A 270 -7.03 5.39 -28.55
N GLY A 271 -6.66 4.93 -29.75
CA GLY A 271 -6.77 3.51 -30.13
C GLY A 271 -5.85 2.57 -29.34
N THR A 272 -5.23 3.04 -28.24
CA THR A 272 -4.25 2.32 -27.44
C THR A 272 -4.75 2.14 -26.00
N ILE A 273 -4.50 0.96 -25.44
CA ILE A 273 -4.82 0.65 -24.05
C ILE A 273 -3.74 -0.28 -23.46
N THR A 274 -3.46 -0.09 -22.18
CA THR A 274 -2.71 -1.06 -21.37
C THR A 274 -3.62 -1.49 -20.23
N TYR A 275 -3.83 -2.79 -20.06
CA TYR A 275 -4.74 -3.35 -19.07
C TYR A 275 -4.15 -4.60 -18.43
N ALA A 276 -4.65 -4.99 -17.26
CA ALA A 276 -4.34 -6.27 -16.64
C ALA A 276 -5.06 -7.39 -17.38
N GLU A 277 -4.31 -8.28 -18.04
CA GLU A 277 -4.84 -9.41 -18.79
C GLU A 277 -5.06 -10.62 -17.86
N PRO A 278 -6.32 -11.01 -17.57
CA PRO A 278 -6.61 -12.01 -16.54
C PRO A 278 -5.97 -13.38 -16.79
N ARG A 279 -5.70 -13.72 -18.05
CA ARG A 279 -5.03 -14.99 -18.40
C ARG A 279 -3.57 -15.04 -17.94
N LEU A 280 -2.92 -13.89 -17.80
CA LEU A 280 -1.54 -13.81 -17.35
C LEU A 280 -1.39 -14.05 -15.83
N ASP A 281 -2.51 -14.00 -15.07
CA ASP A 281 -2.51 -14.35 -13.65
C ASP A 281 -2.53 -15.85 -13.39
N ALA A 282 -2.86 -16.67 -14.39
CA ALA A 282 -2.87 -18.12 -14.33
C ALA A 282 -1.45 -18.72 -14.39
N LYS A 283 -0.61 -18.37 -13.39
CA LYS A 283 0.78 -18.79 -13.28
C LYS A 283 0.90 -20.31 -13.07
N PRO A 284 1.91 -20.98 -13.67
CA PRO A 284 2.18 -22.38 -13.38
C PRO A 284 2.47 -22.64 -11.91
N LYS A 285 2.17 -23.86 -11.43
CA LYS A 285 2.38 -24.25 -10.02
C LYS A 285 3.85 -24.40 -9.66
N LYS A 286 4.72 -24.68 -10.63
CA LYS A 286 6.15 -24.92 -10.44
C LYS A 286 6.97 -24.00 -11.34
N ALA A 287 8.04 -23.43 -10.82
CA ALA A 287 8.98 -22.58 -11.56
C ALA A 287 9.63 -23.26 -12.78
N SER A 288 9.71 -24.60 -12.80
CA SER A 288 10.22 -25.36 -13.95
C SER A 288 9.24 -25.51 -15.11
N GLN A 289 7.97 -25.12 -14.92
CA GLN A 289 6.94 -25.22 -15.95
C GLN A 289 6.87 -23.92 -16.76
N THR A 290 6.56 -24.06 -18.05
CA THR A 290 6.17 -22.93 -18.89
C THR A 290 4.65 -22.87 -18.93
N GLY A 291 4.07 -21.71 -18.63
CA GLY A 291 2.66 -21.43 -18.83
C GLY A 291 2.42 -20.96 -20.25
N GLU A 292 1.32 -21.38 -20.85
CA GLU A 292 0.91 -20.96 -22.19
C GLU A 292 -0.33 -20.10 -22.07
N TRP A 293 -0.41 -19.01 -22.83
CA TRP A 293 -1.56 -18.12 -22.84
C TRP A 293 -1.86 -17.64 -24.25
N ALA A 294 -3.13 -17.35 -24.50
CA ALA A 294 -3.61 -16.83 -25.77
C ALA A 294 -4.71 -15.80 -25.53
N VAL A 295 -4.58 -14.63 -26.16
CA VAL A 295 -5.59 -13.58 -26.17
C VAL A 295 -6.30 -13.62 -27.53
N PRO A 296 -7.54 -14.13 -27.60
CA PRO A 296 -8.33 -14.10 -28.82
C PRO A 296 -8.76 -12.67 -29.16
N VAL A 297 -8.46 -12.27 -30.39
CA VAL A 297 -8.85 -10.99 -30.99
C VAL A 297 -9.50 -11.23 -32.34
N LYS A 298 -10.46 -10.38 -32.72
CA LYS A 298 -11.06 -10.43 -34.05
C LYS A 298 -11.43 -9.05 -34.55
N LEU A 299 -11.52 -8.90 -35.87
CA LEU A 299 -12.19 -7.75 -36.48
C LEU A 299 -13.69 -7.83 -36.17
N LYS A 300 -14.29 -6.70 -35.81
CA LYS A 300 -15.72 -6.60 -35.53
C LYS A 300 -16.52 -6.96 -36.78
N GLY A 301 -17.44 -7.91 -36.66
CA GLY A 301 -18.22 -8.45 -37.78
C GLY A 301 -17.56 -9.60 -38.55
N SER A 302 -16.32 -9.97 -38.20
CA SER A 302 -15.67 -11.19 -38.72
C SER A 302 -15.94 -12.39 -37.82
N ASP A 303 -16.03 -13.57 -38.42
CA ASP A 303 -16.02 -14.87 -37.71
C ASP A 303 -14.60 -15.40 -37.48
N LYS A 304 -13.61 -14.86 -38.19
CA LYS A 304 -12.21 -15.25 -38.04
C LYS A 304 -11.62 -14.63 -36.77
N THR A 305 -11.21 -15.50 -35.84
CA THR A 305 -10.48 -15.11 -34.63
C THR A 305 -8.99 -15.38 -34.82
N SER A 306 -8.17 -14.42 -34.43
CA SER A 306 -6.72 -14.55 -34.34
C SER A 306 -6.31 -14.68 -32.87
N LEU A 307 -5.26 -15.45 -32.60
CA LEU A 307 -4.75 -15.65 -31.24
C LEU A 307 -3.43 -14.91 -31.07
N LEU A 308 -3.37 -14.01 -30.08
CA LEU A 308 -2.13 -13.43 -29.60
C LEU A 308 -1.59 -14.33 -28.49
N GLU A 309 -0.66 -15.18 -28.85
CA GLU A 309 -0.11 -16.26 -28.06
C GLU A 309 1.23 -15.88 -27.46
N GLY A 310 1.46 -16.38 -26.26
CA GLY A 310 2.73 -16.24 -25.58
C GLY A 310 2.88 -17.23 -24.46
N GLU A 311 3.97 -17.05 -23.73
CA GLU A 311 4.36 -17.91 -22.63
C GLU A 311 4.60 -17.12 -21.35
N LEU A 312 4.46 -17.80 -20.22
CA LEU A 312 4.90 -17.37 -18.90
C LEU A 312 6.05 -18.27 -18.46
N LYS A 313 7.25 -17.69 -18.38
CA LYS A 313 8.46 -18.39 -17.93
C LYS A 313 8.94 -17.83 -16.62
N TRP A 314 9.37 -18.70 -15.72
CA TRP A 314 10.05 -18.27 -14.51
C TRP A 314 11.45 -17.77 -14.86
N GLN A 315 11.70 -16.49 -14.58
CA GLN A 315 13.02 -15.89 -14.68
C GLN A 315 13.63 -15.86 -13.29
N ARG A 316 14.74 -16.60 -13.10
CA ARG A 316 15.53 -16.50 -11.88
C ARG A 316 16.22 -15.15 -11.84
N ILE A 317 16.25 -14.53 -10.65
CA ILE A 317 17.13 -13.40 -10.39
C ILE A 317 18.49 -14.00 -10.05
N GLU A 318 19.47 -13.80 -10.93
CA GLU A 318 20.87 -14.12 -10.63
C GLU A 318 21.43 -13.01 -9.75
N GLU A 319 22.13 -13.37 -8.67
CA GLU A 319 22.91 -12.40 -7.90
C GLU A 319 23.97 -11.80 -8.84
N PRO A 320 24.21 -10.47 -8.80
CA PRO A 320 25.32 -9.90 -9.52
C PRO A 320 26.59 -10.63 -9.10
N LYS A 321 27.34 -11.17 -10.08
CA LYS A 321 28.64 -11.77 -9.79
C LYS A 321 29.54 -10.69 -9.15
N PRO A 322 30.22 -11.01 -8.05
CA PRO A 322 31.07 -10.06 -7.32
C PRO A 322 32.21 -9.50 -8.17
#